data_AF-A0A1H8ZLK0-F1
#
_entry.id   AF-A0A1H8ZLK0-F1
#
_cell.length_a   1.000
_cell.length_b   1.000
_cell.length_c   1.000
_cell.angle_alpha   90.00
_cell.angle_beta   90.00
_cell.angle_gamma   90.00
#
_symmetry.space_group_name_H-M   'P 1'
#
loop_
_entity.id
_entity.type
_entity.pdbx_description
1 polymer ?
#
loop_
_entity_poly.entity_id
_entity_poly.type
_entity_poly.pdbx_seq_one_letter_code
_entity_poly.pdbx_strand_id
1 'polypeptide(L)' 'MAHSYRVIDLRPEANGAGEVVVDGVSSPEAAVKKAFGLDLVRSGSKKDLMAQVYWQLSPEATNMVRLYARVESPRRR' A
#
# COMPACT_ATOMS: atom_id res chain seq x y z
N MET A 1 0.81 6.96 17.02
CA MET A 1 0.29 6.84 15.63
C MET A 1 1.47 7.04 14.71
N ALA A 2 1.62 6.24 13.65
CA ALA A 2 2.65 6.52 12.65
C ALA A 2 2.30 7.86 11.98
N HIS A 3 3.22 8.82 12.03
CA HIS A 3 2.94 10.17 11.53
C HIS A 3 3.03 10.26 10.01
N SER A 4 3.72 9.31 9.38
CA SER A 4 3.98 9.29 7.95
C SER A 4 4.06 7.86 7.41
N TYR A 5 3.50 7.66 6.22
CA TYR A 5 3.55 6.41 5.48
C TYR A 5 4.28 6.63 4.17
N ARG A 6 5.30 5.84 3.92
CA ARG A 6 6.04 5.82 2.66
C ARG A 6 5.49 4.71 1.78
N VAL A 7 4.87 5.07 0.68
CA VAL A 7 4.23 4.15 -0.26
C VAL A 7 5.11 3.98 -1.49
N ILE A 8 5.42 2.73 -1.84
CA ILE A 8 6.15 2.35 -3.05
C ILE A 8 5.15 1.74 -4.03
N ASP A 9 5.06 2.33 -5.22
CA ASP A 9 4.31 1.75 -6.34
C ASP A 9 5.07 0.57 -6.94
N LEU A 10 4.42 -0.59 -7.01
CA LEU A 10 4.97 -1.82 -7.60
C LEU A 10 4.18 -2.28 -8.82
N ARG A 11 3.25 -1.45 -9.31
CA ARG A 11 2.44 -1.78 -10.48
C ARG A 11 3.32 -1.87 -11.73
N PRO A 12 3.05 -2.82 -12.65
CA PRO A 12 3.83 -2.96 -13.88
C PRO A 12 3.87 -1.69 -14.75
N GLU A 13 2.80 -0.89 -14.73
CA GLU A 13 2.68 0.36 -15.47
C GLU A 13 3.36 1.55 -14.78
N ALA A 14 3.73 1.43 -13.50
CA ALA A 14 4.54 2.41 -12.82
C ALA A 14 5.98 2.22 -13.31
N ASN A 15 6.37 3.00 -14.34
CA ASN A 15 7.68 2.97 -15.00
C ASN A 15 8.86 3.30 -14.06
N GLY A 16 9.08 2.48 -13.03
CA GLY A 16 10.30 2.44 -12.22
C GLY A 16 10.39 3.38 -11.01
N ALA A 17 9.49 4.35 -10.79
CA ALA A 17 9.67 5.24 -9.65
C ALA A 17 8.37 5.94 -9.23
N GLY A 18 7.82 5.50 -8.10
CA GLY A 18 6.79 6.25 -7.39
C GLY A 18 6.88 5.93 -5.91
N GLU A 19 7.91 6.43 -5.23
CA GLU A 19 7.83 6.56 -3.78
C GLU A 19 7.05 7.83 -3.46
N VAL A 20 5.96 7.69 -2.71
CA VAL A 20 5.15 8.81 -2.23
C VAL A 20 5.07 8.75 -0.72
N VAL A 21 5.43 9.85 -0.07
CA VAL A 21 5.25 10.02 1.37
C VAL A 21 3.86 10.61 1.62
N VAL A 22 3.08 9.95 2.47
CA VAL A 22 1.70 10.31 2.79
C VAL A 22 1.55 10.51 4.28
N ASP A 23 1.20 11.73 4.67
CA ASP A 23 0.89 12.10 6.04
C ASP A 23 -0.62 12.20 6.29
N GLY A 24 -0.99 12.16 7.58
CA GLY A 24 -2.35 12.42 8.03
C GLY A 24 -3.37 11.33 7.69
N VAL A 25 -2.94 10.07 7.59
CA VAL A 25 -3.80 8.90 7.39
C VAL A 25 -3.65 7.93 8.55
N SER A 26 -4.68 7.14 8.83
CA SER A 26 -4.73 6.22 9.98
C SER A 26 -4.31 4.79 9.64
N SER A 27 -4.05 4.47 8.37
CA SER A 27 -3.66 3.12 7.94
C SER A 27 -2.83 3.11 6.65
N PRO A 28 -2.02 2.05 6.43
CA PRO A 28 -1.33 1.78 5.17
C PRO A 28 -2.27 1.78 3.95
N GLU A 29 -3.47 1.20 4.08
CA GLU A 29 -4.47 1.15 3.01
C GLU A 29 -4.96 2.55 2.64
N ALA A 30 -5.22 3.39 3.65
CA ALA A 30 -5.58 4.79 3.43
C ALA A 30 -4.42 5.58 2.79
N ALA A 31 -3.17 5.26 3.14
CA ALA A 31 -1.99 5.85 2.51
C ALA A 31 -1.95 5.58 1.00
N VAL A 32 -2.16 4.32 0.59
CA VAL A 32 -2.18 3.97 -0.84
C VAL A 32 -3.38 4.57 -1.56
N LYS A 33 -4.56 4.55 -0.93
CA LYS A 33 -5.74 5.20 -1.50
C LYS A 33 -5.51 6.69 -1.74
N LYS A 34 -4.81 7.37 -0.84
CA LYS A 34 -4.47 8.80 -0.97
C LYS A 34 -3.35 9.04 -2.00
N ALA A 35 -2.33 8.16 -2.07
CA ALA A 35 -1.22 8.30 -3.01
C ALA A 35 -1.62 8.01 -4.47
N PHE A 36 -2.36 6.94 -4.71
CA PHE A 36 -2.60 6.40 -6.06
C PHE A 36 -4.09 6.21 -6.41
N GLY A 37 -5.01 6.49 -5.48
CA GLY A 37 -6.44 6.29 -5.71
C GLY A 37 -6.89 4.82 -5.68
N LEU A 38 -6.04 3.89 -5.21
CA LEU A 38 -6.30 2.45 -5.26
C LEU A 38 -6.85 1.90 -3.94
N ASP A 39 -7.84 1.00 -4.02
CA ASP A 39 -8.32 0.22 -2.87
C ASP A 39 -7.62 -1.14 -2.86
N LEU A 40 -6.58 -1.26 -2.04
CA LEU A 40 -5.77 -2.46 -1.89
C LEU A 40 -5.94 -3.10 -0.52
N VAL A 41 -5.64 -4.40 -0.43
CA VAL A 41 -5.80 -5.21 0.79
C VAL A 41 -4.50 -5.90 1.18
N ARG A 42 -4.34 -6.27 2.46
CA ARG A 42 -3.15 -7.01 2.94
C ARG A 42 -3.14 -8.50 2.60
N SER A 43 -4.25 -9.02 2.09
CA SER A 43 -4.41 -10.43 1.72
C SER A 43 -4.51 -10.58 0.20
N GLY A 44 -3.52 -11.20 -0.42
CA GLY A 44 -3.52 -11.46 -1.85
C GLY A 44 -2.40 -12.39 -2.29
N SER A 45 -2.36 -12.70 -3.58
CA SER A 45 -1.29 -13.51 -4.16
C SER A 45 -0.15 -12.62 -4.64
N LYS A 46 1.07 -13.17 -4.75
CA LYS A 46 2.23 -12.41 -5.25
C LYS A 46 1.98 -11.73 -6.61
N LYS A 47 1.19 -12.36 -7.47
CA LYS A 47 0.80 -11.81 -8.78
C LYS A 47 -0.07 -10.54 -8.70
N ASP A 48 -0.75 -10.34 -7.58
CA ASP A 48 -1.66 -9.22 -7.35
C ASP A 48 -0.98 -8.12 -6.51
N LEU A 49 0.34 -8.21 -6.28
CA LEU A 49 1.09 -7.23 -5.49
C LEU A 49 1.17 -5.89 -6.24
N MET A 50 0.62 -4.83 -5.64
CA MET A 50 0.55 -3.52 -6.29
C MET A 50 1.32 -2.43 -5.53
N ALA A 51 1.50 -2.56 -4.22
CA ALA A 51 2.23 -1.57 -3.43
C ALA A 51 2.93 -2.16 -2.21
N GLN A 52 3.99 -1.48 -1.77
CA GLN A 52 4.58 -1.65 -0.44
C GLN A 52 4.42 -0.39 0.36
N VAL A 53 4.05 -0.51 1.63
CA VAL A 53 3.89 0.64 2.53
C VAL A 53 4.79 0.47 3.73
N TYR A 54 5.65 1.45 3.96
CA TYR A 54 6.59 1.54 5.07
C TYR A 54 6.12 2.63 6.03
N TRP A 55 6.33 2.41 7.33
CA TRP A 55 6.16 3.46 8.34
C TRP A 55 6.98 3.16 9.58
N GLN A 56 7.31 4.19 10.34
CA GLN A 56 8.02 4.05 11.60
C GLN A 56 7.09 4.37 12.76
N LEU A 57 7.05 3.46 13.75
CA LEU A 57 6.39 3.73 15.03
C LEU A 57 7.39 4.24 16.07
N SER A 58 8.66 3.88 15.90
CA SER A 58 9.82 4.42 16.60
C SER A 58 10.99 4.49 15.61
N PRO A 59 12.03 5.31 15.90
CA PRO A 59 13.23 5.39 15.05
C PRO A 59 13.92 4.04 14.82
N GLU A 60 13.73 3.10 15.74
CA GLU A 60 14.36 1.77 15.75
C GLU A 60 13.53 0.71 15.02
N ALA A 61 12.24 0.97 14.73
CA ALA A 61 11.32 0.00 14.16
C ALA A 61 10.63 0.53 12.89
N THR A 62 11.12 0.08 11.74
CA THR A 62 10.45 0.28 10.45
C THR A 62 9.52 -0.89 10.16
N ASN A 63 8.23 -0.60 10.15
CA ASN A 63 7.19 -1.54 9.76
C ASN A 63 7.01 -1.47 8.24
N MET A 64 6.63 -2.60 7.65
CA MET A 64 6.28 -2.68 6.23
C MET A 64 5.14 -3.66 6.00
N VAL A 65 4.19 -3.29 5.15
CA VAL A 65 3.17 -4.21 4.63
C VAL A 65 3.15 -4.18 3.11
N ARG A 66 2.79 -5.33 2.54
CA ARG A 66 2.46 -5.46 1.14
C ARG A 66 0.96 -5.32 0.97
N LEU A 67 0.57 -4.55 -0.03
CA LEU A 67 -0.82 -4.39 -0.41
C LEU A 67 -1.05 -4.93 -1.82
N TYR A 68 -2.15 -5.65 -1.95
CA TYR A 68 -2.51 -6.43 -3.12
C TYR A 68 -3.82 -5.91 -3.69
N ALA A 69 -3.99 -6.03 -5.00
CA ALA A 69 -5.28 -5.81 -5.63
C ALA A 69 -6.31 -6.74 -4.98
N ARG A 70 -7.49 -6.19 -4.66
CA ARG A 70 -8.61 -7.01 -4.19
C ARG A 70 -9.04 -7.89 -5.35
N VAL A 71 -8.82 -9.20 -5.24
CA VAL A 71 -9.43 -10.17 -6.14
C VAL A 71 -10.91 -10.14 -5.82
N GLU A 72 -11.72 -9.49 -6.66
CA GLU A 72 -13.15 -9.72 -6.63
C GLU A 72 -13.34 -11.22 -6.90
N SER A 73 -13.59 -11.99 -5.85
CA SER A 73 -14.19 -13.31 -6.05
C SER A 73 -15.43 -13.07 -6.89
N PRO A 74 -15.61 -13.75 -8.04
CA PRO A 74 -16.81 -13.56 -8.83
C PRO A 74 -17.96 -13.84 -7.89
N ARG A 75 -18.73 -12.79 -7.56
CA ARG A 75 -19.96 -12.94 -6.79
C ARG A 75 -20.78 -13.94 -7.59
N ARG A 76 -20.91 -15.16 -7.07
CA ARG A 76 -21.90 -16.10 -7.61
C ARG A 76 -23.26 -15.47 -7.32
N ARG A 77 -23.82 -14.87 -8.37
CA ARG A 77 -25.22 -14.50 -8.62
C ARG A 77 -25.97 -13.79 -7.50
#